data_AF-A0A0D6M3H3-F1
#
_entry.id   AF-A0A0D6M3H3-F1
#
_cell.length_a   1.000
_cell.length_b   1.000
_cell.length_c   1.000
_cell.angle_alpha   90.00
_cell.angle_beta   90.00
_cell.angle_gamma   90.00
#
_symmetry.space_group_name_H-M   'P 1'
#
loop_
_entity.id
_entity.type
_entity.pdbx_description
1 polymer ?
#
loop_
_entity_poly.entity_id
_entity_poly.type
_entity_poly.pdbx_seq_one_letter_code
_entity_poly.pdbx_strand_id
1 'polypeptide(L)'
;MCLLLNACLRMACSEVQQQVLRMELDKGGAFDFSNCIRNMALSRMGVPAPRVRSTGTTIVAATYKDGLVMGADSRATAGNIIADKHCEKVHYLTDSIYACGAGTAADLDQVCKMLSGTLRLMELNTGRKARVITALRHAKQHLFNYQGYVGAYLLIGWCISYCFILFFLLFALHFFHYADC
;
A
#
# COMPACT_ATOMS: atom_id res chain seq x y z
N MET A 1 -24.86 17.34 1.50
CA MET A 1 -23.78 17.82 2.42
C MET A 1 -22.44 17.10 2.23
N CYS A 2 -22.10 16.61 1.02
CA CYS A 2 -20.84 15.89 0.74
C CYS A 2 -19.95 16.59 -0.32
N LEU A 3 -20.48 17.63 -0.99
CA LEU A 3 -19.74 18.41 -2.00
C LEU A 3 -18.94 19.58 -1.40
N LEU A 4 -19.31 20.07 -0.22
CA LEU A 4 -18.63 21.20 0.45
C LEU A 4 -17.30 20.80 1.12
N LEU A 5 -17.13 19.54 1.53
CA LEU A 5 -15.88 19.07 2.16
C LEU A 5 -14.76 18.84 1.13
N ASN A 6 -15.11 18.37 -0.07
CA ASN A 6 -14.17 18.21 -1.20
C ASN A 6 -13.79 19.56 -1.83
N ALA A 7 -14.68 20.55 -1.78
CA ALA A 7 -14.35 21.92 -2.17
C ALA A 7 -13.43 22.60 -1.14
N CYS A 8 -13.63 22.38 0.16
CA CYS A 8 -12.78 22.97 1.21
C CYS A 8 -11.35 22.38 1.20
N LEU A 9 -11.17 21.08 0.94
CA LEU A 9 -9.85 20.48 0.75
C LEU A 9 -9.15 20.94 -0.55
N ARG A 10 -9.92 21.26 -1.60
CA ARG A 10 -9.38 21.85 -2.85
C ARG A 10 -9.10 23.35 -2.72
N MET A 11 -9.85 24.10 -1.91
CA MET A 11 -9.61 25.54 -1.67
C MET A 11 -8.48 25.78 -0.67
N ALA A 12 -8.27 24.90 0.32
CA ALA A 12 -7.08 24.94 1.16
C ALA A 12 -5.80 24.59 0.37
N CYS A 13 -5.93 23.90 -0.76
CA CYS A 13 -4.81 23.56 -1.64
C CYS A 13 -4.37 24.75 -2.51
N SER A 14 -5.27 25.66 -2.90
CA SER A 14 -4.93 26.79 -3.77
C SER A 14 -4.06 27.86 -3.08
N GLU A 15 -4.23 28.09 -1.78
CA GLU A 15 -3.34 29.01 -1.03
C GLU A 15 -1.99 28.36 -0.68
N VAL A 16 -1.98 27.05 -0.41
CA VAL A 16 -0.75 26.29 -0.12
C VAL A 16 0.11 26.08 -1.37
N GLN A 17 -0.49 25.98 -2.56
CA GLN A 17 0.25 25.79 -3.81
C GLN A 17 1.05 27.02 -4.23
N GLN A 18 0.66 28.24 -3.84
CA GLN A 18 1.37 29.45 -4.29
C GLN A 18 2.64 29.78 -3.50
N GLN A 19 2.79 29.33 -2.26
CA GLN A 19 4.00 29.61 -1.46
C GLN A 19 5.14 28.60 -1.65
N VAL A 20 4.86 27.40 -2.14
CA VAL A 20 5.88 26.34 -2.37
C VAL A 20 6.56 26.47 -3.75
N LEU A 21 6.12 27.41 -4.59
CA LEU A 21 6.38 27.39 -6.03
C LEU A 21 7.74 27.94 -6.50
N ARG A 22 8.78 28.02 -5.66
CA ARG A 22 10.14 28.43 -6.11
C ARG A 22 11.28 27.67 -5.45
N MET A 23 11.23 26.35 -5.48
CA MET A 23 12.43 25.53 -5.36
C MET A 23 12.41 24.50 -6.48
N GLU A 24 13.03 24.83 -7.62
CA GLU A 24 13.35 23.84 -8.63
C GLU A 24 14.37 22.87 -8.02
N LEU A 25 13.90 21.67 -7.70
CA LEU A 25 14.75 20.56 -7.30
C LEU A 25 15.06 19.76 -8.56
N ASP A 26 16.34 19.72 -8.91
CA ASP A 26 16.87 18.92 -9.98
C ASP A 26 16.48 17.45 -9.76
N LYS A 27 15.60 16.92 -10.62
CA LYS A 27 15.10 15.55 -10.57
C LYS A 27 16.10 14.54 -11.18
N GLY A 28 17.35 14.95 -11.42
CA GLY A 28 18.34 14.18 -12.17
C GLY A 28 19.30 13.30 -11.35
N GLY A 29 19.26 13.34 -10.02
CA GLY A 29 20.19 12.58 -9.16
C GLY A 29 19.70 11.17 -8.79
N ALA A 30 20.63 10.27 -8.41
CA ALA A 30 20.33 8.92 -7.91
C ALA A 30 19.51 8.90 -6.60
N PHE A 31 19.38 10.03 -5.92
CA PHE A 31 18.59 10.20 -4.70
C PHE A 31 17.66 11.41 -4.83
N ASP A 32 16.35 11.19 -4.67
CA ASP A 32 15.34 12.25 -4.63
C ASP A 32 15.08 12.71 -3.18
N PHE A 33 15.47 13.95 -2.89
CA PHE A 33 15.28 14.58 -1.57
C PHE A 33 14.07 15.53 -1.52
N SER A 34 13.24 15.57 -2.56
CA SER A 34 12.04 16.42 -2.62
C SER A 34 11.10 16.22 -1.42
N ASN A 35 10.96 14.97 -0.98
CA ASN A 35 10.15 14.60 0.18
C ASN A 35 10.73 15.11 1.51
N CYS A 36 12.05 15.19 1.65
CA CYS A 36 12.68 15.74 2.85
C CYS A 36 12.40 17.24 2.98
N ILE A 37 12.51 17.98 1.88
CA ILE A 37 12.25 19.42 1.83
C ILE A 37 10.77 19.72 2.09
N ARG A 38 9.86 18.94 1.47
CA ARG A 38 8.42 19.01 1.75
C ARG A 38 8.12 18.76 3.23
N ASN A 39 8.70 17.72 3.82
CA ASN A 39 8.49 17.39 5.23
C ASN A 39 9.01 18.53 6.15
N MET A 40 10.16 19.12 5.84
CA MET A 40 10.70 20.27 6.58
C MET A 40 9.80 21.51 6.49
N ALA A 41 9.23 21.79 5.31
CA ALA A 41 8.26 22.87 5.12
C ALA A 41 6.98 22.63 5.94
N LEU A 42 6.44 21.41 5.93
CA LEU A 42 5.26 21.05 6.72
C LEU A 42 5.49 21.16 8.23
N SER A 43 6.69 20.79 8.71
CA SER A 43 7.06 21.00 10.12
C SER A 43 7.12 22.48 10.49
N ARG A 44 7.63 23.35 9.60
CA ARG A 44 7.61 24.82 9.81
C ARG A 44 6.20 25.39 9.82
N MET A 45 5.27 24.79 9.07
CA MET A 45 3.85 25.17 9.05
C MET A 45 3.05 24.63 10.25
N GLY A 46 3.70 23.96 11.21
CA GLY A 46 3.04 23.43 12.41
C GLY A 46 2.21 22.17 12.18
N VAL A 47 2.36 21.50 11.02
CA VAL A 47 1.69 20.21 10.76
C VAL A 47 2.41 19.12 11.55
N PRO A 48 1.74 18.42 12.49
CA PRO A 48 2.37 17.36 13.26
C PRO A 48 2.76 16.19 12.35
N ALA A 49 3.91 15.58 12.62
CA ALA A 49 4.35 14.40 11.89
C ALA A 49 3.33 13.26 12.04
N PRO A 50 3.06 12.48 10.98
CA PRO A 50 2.17 11.34 11.07
C PRO A 50 2.69 10.35 12.12
N ARG A 51 1.81 9.82 12.97
CA ARG A 51 2.19 8.81 13.96
C ARG A 51 2.56 7.52 13.23
N VAL A 52 3.84 7.20 13.24
CA VAL A 52 4.34 5.96 12.65
C VAL A 52 4.02 4.81 13.61
N ARG A 53 3.27 3.80 13.15
CA ARG A 53 3.09 2.55 13.89
C ARG A 53 4.15 1.56 13.43
N SER A 54 5.03 1.14 14.34
CA SER A 54 5.89 -0.01 14.09
C SER A 54 5.08 -1.29 14.27
N THR A 55 4.89 -2.04 13.20
CA THR A 55 4.23 -3.36 13.19
C THR A 55 5.22 -4.50 13.44
N GLY A 56 6.50 -4.19 13.72
CA GLY A 56 7.55 -5.20 13.94
C GLY A 56 7.84 -6.07 12.72
N THR A 57 7.30 -5.72 11.55
CA THR A 57 7.45 -6.44 10.30
C THR A 57 7.87 -5.48 9.21
N THR A 58 8.92 -5.84 8.48
CA THR A 58 9.40 -5.09 7.33
C THR A 58 8.96 -5.80 6.06
N ILE A 59 8.16 -5.11 5.24
CA ILE A 59 7.79 -5.53 3.89
C ILE A 59 8.24 -4.46 2.90
N VAL A 60 8.75 -4.89 1.75
CA VAL A 60 9.25 -4.02 0.69
C VAL A 60 8.75 -4.55 -0.65
N ALA A 61 8.50 -3.62 -1.57
CA ALA A 61 8.20 -3.97 -2.95
C ALA A 61 8.75 -2.88 -3.85
N ALA A 62 9.34 -3.27 -4.97
CA ALA A 62 9.94 -2.39 -5.95
C ALA A 62 9.60 -2.88 -7.35
N THR A 63 9.12 -1.98 -8.20
CA THR A 63 8.94 -2.23 -9.63
C THR A 63 10.24 -1.97 -10.36
N TYR A 64 10.46 -2.68 -11.46
CA TYR A 64 11.53 -2.46 -12.41
C TYR A 64 10.99 -2.67 -13.83
N LYS A 65 11.78 -2.33 -14.84
CA LYS A 65 11.35 -2.30 -16.24
C LYS A 65 10.64 -3.58 -16.71
N ASP A 66 11.08 -4.74 -16.22
CA ASP A 66 10.60 -6.05 -16.67
C ASP A 66 9.86 -6.82 -15.56
N GLY A 67 9.53 -6.19 -14.41
CA GLY A 67 8.87 -6.91 -13.34
C GLY A 67 8.59 -6.16 -12.05
N LEU A 68 8.21 -6.96 -11.04
CA LEU A 68 8.02 -6.54 -9.66
C LEU A 68 8.81 -7.47 -8.75
N VAL A 69 9.54 -6.90 -7.80
CA VAL A 69 10.19 -7.64 -6.71
C VAL A 69 9.48 -7.32 -5.42
N MET A 70 9.16 -8.35 -4.64
CA MET A 70 8.58 -8.23 -3.30
C MET A 70 9.46 -8.97 -2.30
N GLY A 71 9.64 -8.38 -1.13
CA GLY A 71 10.45 -8.92 -0.05
C GLY A 71 9.78 -8.69 1.29
N ALA A 72 9.98 -9.63 2.21
CA ALA A 72 9.51 -9.54 3.58
C ALA A 72 10.53 -10.15 4.54
N ASP A 73 10.58 -9.62 5.76
CA ASP A 73 11.34 -10.24 6.85
C ASP A 73 10.67 -11.56 7.29
N SER A 74 11.47 -12.60 7.56
CA SER A 74 11.00 -13.93 7.98
C SER A 74 10.72 -14.05 9.48
N ARG A 75 11.12 -13.06 10.29
CA ARG A 75 10.92 -13.09 11.74
C ARG A 75 9.50 -12.70 12.13
N ALA A 76 8.86 -13.50 12.98
CA ALA A 76 7.61 -13.17 13.66
C ALA A 76 7.83 -13.08 15.18
N THR A 77 7.41 -11.96 15.78
CA THR A 77 7.55 -11.70 17.21
C THR A 77 6.18 -11.56 17.86
N ALA A 78 6.00 -12.20 19.02
CA ALA A 78 4.86 -12.00 19.91
C ALA A 78 5.33 -11.16 21.10
N GLY A 79 5.17 -9.84 21.01
CA GLY A 79 5.76 -8.90 21.97
C GLY A 79 7.29 -8.95 21.91
N ASN A 80 7.93 -9.26 23.04
CA ASN A 80 9.40 -9.31 23.14
C ASN A 80 10.00 -10.69 22.79
N ILE A 81 9.17 -11.68 22.46
CA ILE A 81 9.61 -13.05 22.20
C ILE A 81 9.52 -13.34 20.70
N ILE A 82 10.55 -13.99 20.14
CA ILE A 82 10.51 -14.49 18.77
C ILE A 82 9.63 -15.75 18.77
N ALA A 83 8.45 -15.65 18.18
CA ALA A 83 7.51 -16.75 18.06
C ALA A 83 7.92 -17.70 16.93
N ASP A 84 8.33 -17.14 15.80
CA ASP A 84 8.82 -17.90 14.66
C ASP A 84 9.96 -17.15 13.96
N LYS A 85 10.97 -17.89 13.49
CA LYS A 85 12.12 -17.38 12.74
C LYS A 85 11.92 -17.49 11.22
N HIS A 86 10.99 -18.35 10.78
CA HIS A 86 10.78 -18.71 9.37
C HIS A 86 9.31 -18.56 8.99
N CYS A 87 8.72 -17.42 9.36
CA CYS A 87 7.36 -17.08 8.98
C CYS A 87 7.32 -16.55 7.53
N GLU A 88 6.46 -17.15 6.70
CA GLU A 88 6.21 -16.67 5.34
C GLU A 88 5.14 -15.56 5.37
N LYS A 89 5.53 -14.33 5.01
CA LYS A 89 4.63 -13.17 4.97
C LYS A 89 4.19 -12.78 3.57
N VAL A 90 4.65 -13.55 2.58
CA VAL A 90 4.28 -13.41 1.18
C VAL A 90 3.19 -14.44 0.92
N HIS A 91 1.97 -13.98 0.70
CA HIS A 91 0.82 -14.83 0.44
C HIS A 91 0.56 -14.91 -1.06
N TYR A 92 0.42 -16.14 -1.55
CA TYR A 92 -0.04 -16.42 -2.88
C TYR A 92 -1.55 -16.17 -3.00
N LEU A 93 -1.98 -15.37 -3.98
CA LEU A 93 -3.40 -15.13 -4.26
C LEU A 93 -3.86 -15.90 -5.51
N THR A 94 -3.21 -15.65 -6.65
CA THR A 94 -3.40 -16.40 -7.92
C THR A 94 -2.10 -16.40 -8.73
N ASP A 95 -2.07 -17.11 -9.87
CA ASP A 95 -0.85 -17.30 -10.69
C ASP A 95 -0.18 -15.97 -11.13
N SER A 96 -0.89 -14.84 -11.05
CA SER A 96 -0.40 -13.52 -11.45
C SER A 96 -0.33 -12.50 -10.31
N ILE A 97 -0.80 -12.86 -9.10
CA ILE A 97 -1.01 -11.93 -7.98
C ILE A 97 -0.42 -12.48 -6.69
N TYR A 98 0.42 -11.67 -6.05
CA TYR A 98 0.99 -11.93 -4.74
C TYR A 98 0.68 -10.78 -3.79
N ALA A 99 0.59 -11.08 -2.49
CA ALA A 99 0.39 -10.08 -1.46
C ALA A 99 1.38 -10.23 -0.31
N CYS A 100 2.00 -9.14 0.12
CA CYS A 100 2.77 -9.10 1.37
C CYS A 100 1.93 -8.46 2.47
N GLY A 101 1.90 -9.11 3.64
CA GLY A 101 1.15 -8.65 4.80
C GLY A 101 2.03 -8.08 5.91
N ALA A 102 1.54 -7.04 6.58
CA ALA A 102 2.05 -6.58 7.88
C ALA A 102 0.89 -6.30 8.84
N GLY A 103 1.15 -6.37 10.15
CA GLY A 103 0.12 -6.22 11.19
C GLY A 103 -0.19 -7.54 11.90
N THR A 104 -1.45 -7.75 12.27
CA THR A 104 -1.88 -8.96 13.00
C THR A 104 -1.82 -10.17 12.06
N ALA A 105 -0.99 -11.17 12.39
CA ALA A 105 -0.77 -12.34 11.54
C ALA A 105 -2.05 -13.11 11.19
N ALA A 106 -2.93 -13.34 12.18
CA ALA A 106 -4.18 -14.06 11.97
C ALA A 106 -5.15 -13.34 11.01
N ASP A 107 -5.25 -12.01 11.15
CA ASP A 107 -6.09 -11.18 10.29
C ASP A 107 -5.59 -11.23 8.83
N LEU A 108 -4.27 -11.14 8.63
CA LEU A 108 -3.65 -11.21 7.32
C LEU A 108 -3.92 -12.53 6.62
N ASP A 109 -3.70 -13.64 7.31
CA ASP A 109 -3.93 -14.98 6.77
C ASP A 109 -5.39 -15.16 6.34
N GLN A 110 -6.33 -14.70 7.17
CA GLN A 110 -7.76 -14.83 6.87
C GLN A 110 -8.16 -13.96 5.68
N VAL A 111 -7.70 -12.71 5.63
CA VAL A 111 -7.98 -11.79 4.52
C VAL A 111 -7.38 -12.33 3.22
N CYS A 112 -6.13 -12.81 3.25
CA CYS A 112 -5.47 -13.36 2.06
C CYS A 112 -6.15 -14.64 1.56
N LYS A 113 -6.54 -15.55 2.46
CA LYS A 113 -7.29 -16.77 2.09
C LYS A 113 -8.64 -16.43 1.46
N MET A 114 -9.37 -15.48 2.04
CA MET A 114 -10.64 -15.00 1.49
C MET A 114 -10.46 -14.38 0.09
N LEU A 115 -9.43 -13.54 -0.08
CA LEU A 115 -9.12 -12.92 -1.37
C LEU A 115 -8.73 -13.95 -2.41
N SER A 116 -7.85 -14.89 -2.08
CA SER A 116 -7.44 -15.98 -3.00
C SER A 116 -8.65 -16.80 -3.46
N GLY A 117 -9.53 -17.21 -2.54
CA GLY A 117 -10.75 -17.95 -2.89
C GLY A 117 -11.68 -17.16 -3.79
N THR A 118 -11.89 -15.88 -3.50
CA THR A 118 -12.76 -15.00 -4.31
C THR A 118 -12.20 -14.80 -5.72
N LEU A 119 -10.90 -14.53 -5.83
CA LEU A 119 -10.24 -14.32 -7.11
C LEU A 119 -10.22 -15.62 -7.92
N ARG A 120 -9.94 -16.76 -7.29
CA ARG A 120 -9.93 -18.05 -7.96
C ARG A 120 -11.31 -18.43 -8.50
N LEU A 121 -12.37 -18.21 -7.73
CA LEU A 121 -13.74 -18.40 -8.19
C LEU A 121 -14.07 -17.50 -9.38
N MET A 122 -13.60 -16.24 -9.38
CA MET A 122 -13.79 -15.34 -10.51
C MET A 122 -13.07 -15.83 -11.77
N GLU A 123 -11.85 -16.34 -11.64
CA GLU A 123 -11.10 -16.90 -12.77
C GLU A 123 -11.82 -18.11 -13.37
N LEU A 124 -12.35 -19.01 -12.53
CA LEU A 124 -13.11 -20.18 -12.97
C LEU A 124 -14.43 -19.80 -13.65
N ASN A 125 -15.17 -18.83 -13.10
CA ASN A 125 -16.45 -18.41 -13.65
C ASN A 125 -16.32 -17.63 -14.95
N THR A 126 -15.25 -16.84 -15.11
CA THR A 126 -15.07 -15.97 -16.28
C THR A 126 -14.15 -16.57 -17.34
N GLY A 127 -13.37 -17.60 -17.00
CA GLY A 127 -12.33 -18.16 -17.86
C GLY A 127 -11.17 -17.20 -18.14
N ARG A 128 -11.02 -16.12 -17.35
CA ARG A 128 -10.00 -15.07 -17.53
C ARG A 128 -9.19 -14.88 -16.26
N LYS A 129 -7.90 -14.56 -16.38
CA LYS A 129 -7.04 -14.24 -15.23
C LYS A 129 -7.55 -13.03 -14.46
N ALA A 130 -7.43 -13.07 -13.14
CA ALA A 130 -7.88 -11.99 -12.28
C ALA A 130 -7.01 -10.72 -12.47
N ARG A 131 -7.66 -9.56 -12.41
CA ARG A 131 -6.98 -8.25 -12.42
C ARG A 131 -6.67 -7.80 -10.99
N VAL A 132 -5.55 -7.12 -10.80
CA VAL A 132 -5.16 -6.53 -9.50
C VAL A 132 -6.22 -5.58 -8.93
N ILE A 133 -6.90 -4.83 -9.80
CA ILE A 133 -7.95 -3.88 -9.40
C ILE A 133 -9.09 -4.60 -8.69
N THR A 134 -9.42 -5.81 -9.13
CA THR A 134 -10.48 -6.61 -8.50
C THR A 134 -10.06 -7.06 -7.10
N ALA A 135 -8.83 -7.56 -6.95
CA ALA A 135 -8.26 -7.93 -5.65
C ALA A 135 -8.26 -6.73 -4.69
N LEU A 136 -7.79 -5.57 -5.17
CA LEU A 136 -7.76 -4.33 -4.41
C LEU A 136 -9.16 -3.87 -3.98
N ARG A 137 -10.15 -3.96 -4.89
CA ARG A 137 -11.54 -3.57 -4.61
C ARG A 137 -12.12 -4.45 -3.50
N HIS A 138 -11.93 -5.77 -3.57
CA HIS A 138 -12.39 -6.70 -2.53
C HIS A 138 -11.69 -6.45 -1.20
N ALA A 139 -10.37 -6.31 -1.20
CA ALA A 139 -9.58 -6.03 0.01
C ALA A 139 -10.02 -4.73 0.67
N LYS A 140 -10.15 -3.65 -0.11
CA LYS A 140 -10.61 -2.35 0.36
C LYS A 140 -12.01 -2.43 0.96
N GLN A 141 -12.96 -3.05 0.27
CA GLN A 141 -14.34 -3.14 0.76
C GLN A 141 -14.40 -3.92 2.07
N HIS A 142 -13.69 -5.05 2.14
CA HIS A 142 -13.63 -5.87 3.35
C HIS A 142 -13.07 -5.06 4.52
N LEU A 143 -11.87 -4.50 4.38
CA LEU A 143 -11.21 -3.74 5.46
C LEU A 143 -11.99 -2.49 5.87
N PHE A 144 -12.66 -1.84 4.94
CA PHE A 144 -13.49 -0.66 5.22
C PHE A 144 -14.73 -1.02 6.05
N ASN A 145 -15.36 -2.18 5.78
CA ASN A 145 -16.53 -2.63 6.54
C ASN A 145 -16.20 -2.83 8.03
N TYR A 146 -14.97 -3.24 8.35
CA TYR A 146 -14.51 -3.40 9.73
C TYR A 146 -13.97 -2.12 10.37
N GLN A 147 -14.03 -0.97 9.70
CA GLN A 147 -13.67 0.35 10.27
C GLN A 147 -12.33 0.41 11.04
N GLY A 148 -11.39 -0.50 10.73
CA GLY A 148 -10.06 -0.54 11.33
C GLY A 148 -9.91 -1.46 12.54
N TYR A 149 -10.93 -2.27 12.86
CA TYR A 149 -10.80 -3.36 13.82
C TYR A 149 -9.86 -4.46 13.31
N VAL A 150 -9.81 -4.68 12.00
CA VAL A 150 -8.89 -5.63 11.35
C VAL A 150 -7.55 -4.94 11.12
N GLY A 151 -6.51 -5.40 11.78
CA GLY A 151 -5.18 -4.80 11.78
C GLY A 151 -4.30 -5.28 10.63
N ALA A 152 -4.82 -5.27 9.40
CA ALA A 152 -4.14 -5.79 8.22
C ALA A 152 -3.64 -4.67 7.30
N TYR A 153 -2.34 -4.69 7.00
CA TYR A 153 -1.69 -3.81 6.03
C TYR A 153 -1.17 -4.67 4.88
N LEU A 154 -1.58 -4.38 3.64
CA LEU A 154 -1.26 -5.22 2.50
C LEU A 154 -0.53 -4.44 1.40
N LEU A 155 0.53 -5.04 0.88
CA LEU A 155 1.11 -4.73 -0.43
C LEU A 155 0.61 -5.77 -1.42
N ILE A 156 -0.12 -5.36 -2.45
CA ILE A 156 -0.59 -6.27 -3.51
C ILE A 156 0.21 -5.98 -4.77
N GLY A 157 0.89 -7.01 -5.25
CA GLY A 157 1.68 -7.01 -6.47
C GLY A 157 1.04 -7.83 -7.57
N TRP A 158 1.14 -7.33 -8.80
CA TRP A 158 0.60 -7.99 -9.99
C TRP A 158 1.56 -7.95 -11.16
N CYS A 159 1.71 -9.08 -11.84
CA CYS A 159 2.58 -9.23 -12.99
C CYS A 159 1.81 -9.86 -14.16
N ILE A 160 1.55 -9.06 -15.20
CA ILE A 160 1.21 -9.58 -16.54
C ILE A 160 2.10 -8.90 -17.55
N SER A 161 2.76 -9.72 -18.37
CA SER A 161 3.67 -9.54 -19.52
C SER A 161 4.29 -8.16 -19.85
N TYR A 162 3.62 -7.02 -19.60
CA TYR A 162 4.11 -5.67 -19.93
C TYR A 162 3.65 -4.55 -18.97
N CYS A 163 2.89 -4.86 -17.91
CA CYS A 163 2.40 -3.82 -16.99
C CYS A 163 2.44 -4.33 -15.55
N PHE A 164 3.13 -3.59 -14.69
CA PHE A 164 3.37 -3.94 -13.29
C PHE A 164 2.70 -2.90 -12.42
N ILE A 165 1.88 -3.35 -11.48
CA ILE A 165 1.14 -2.45 -10.61
C ILE A 165 1.37 -2.89 -9.18
N LEU A 166 1.87 -1.95 -8.39
CA LEU A 166 2.02 -2.10 -6.96
C LEU A 166 1.02 -1.20 -6.25
N PHE A 167 0.20 -1.81 -5.40
CA PHE A 167 -0.68 -1.06 -4.51
C PHE A 167 -0.26 -1.25 -3.06
N PHE A 168 -0.09 -0.12 -2.37
CA PHE A 168 0.01 -0.09 -0.92
C PHE A 168 -1.35 0.26 -0.32
N LEU A 169 -1.87 -0.62 0.52
CA LEU A 169 -3.10 -0.40 1.25
C LEU A 169 -2.78 -0.15 2.73
N LEU A 170 -2.56 1.12 3.08
CA LEU A 170 -2.56 1.58 4.47
C LEU A 170 -3.96 2.11 4.81
N PHE A 171 -4.41 1.90 6.05
CA PHE A 171 -5.76 2.26 6.53
C PHE A 171 -6.15 3.75 6.38
N ALA A 172 -5.26 4.61 5.89
CA ALA A 172 -5.56 5.99 5.54
C ALA A 172 -5.53 6.15 4.02
N LEU A 173 -6.68 6.55 3.44
CA LEU A 173 -7.01 7.36 2.23
C LEU A 173 -5.97 7.72 1.14
N HIS A 174 -4.70 7.35 1.24
CA HIS A 174 -3.63 7.64 0.32
C HIS A 174 -3.25 6.35 -0.41
N PHE A 175 -3.86 6.15 -1.58
CA PHE A 175 -3.42 5.13 -2.52
C PHE A 175 -2.16 5.67 -3.22
N PHE A 176 -1.00 5.09 -2.95
CA PHE A 176 0.11 5.18 -3.89
C PHE A 176 -0.15 4.16 -4.99
N HIS A 177 -0.63 4.64 -6.13
CA HIS A 177 -0.63 3.87 -7.37
C HIS A 177 0.74 4.08 -8.01
N TYR A 178 1.58 3.05 -7.95
CA TYR A 178 2.79 3.02 -8.75
C TYR A 178 2.51 2.09 -9.94
N ALA A 179 2.28 2.71 -11.09
CA ALA A 179 2.17 2.03 -12.36
C ALA A 179 3.30 2.53 -13.25
N ASP A 180 4.26 1.66 -13.51
CA ASP A 180 5.25 1.87 -14.57
C ASP A 180 4.70 1.20 -15.84
N CYS A 181 3.80 1.92 -16.49
CA CYS A 181 3.33 1.72 -17.86
C CYS A 181 3.30 3.15 -18.45
#